data_AF-A0A2E5P0M0-F1
#
_entry.id   AF-A0A2E5P0M0-F1
#
_cell.length_a   1.000
_cell.length_b   1.000
_cell.length_c   1.000
_cell.angle_alpha   90.00
_cell.angle_beta   90.00
_cell.angle_gamma   90.00
#
_symmetry.space_group_name_H-M   'P 1'
#
loop_
_entity.id
_entity.type
_entity.pdbx_description
1 polymer ?
#
loop_
_entity_poly.entity_id
_entity_poly.type
_entity_poly.pdbx_seq_one_letter_code
_entity_poly.pdbx_strand_id
1 'polypeptide(L)'
;MTTAAKKPTTTKKGGAKGSGNGYDADAIQTLEGLEAVRKRPGMYIGGTGASGLMHLVWELVDNAVDEASAGFADWIEITLHRDQSVEVSDNGRGIPIDRHAKRKVSALEVVLTELHAGGKFGGGAYGASGGLHGVGASVVNALSSKLVAQVDRDGHTYELAFRERVAGQFSGSSFTAGHQLAKVKRISKNKTGTRIRFWADRDVFDTDARVDTEEVHQRVVQACFLVPGVKIRVTDKRAGASSDPFEFVSRGGLADLVDHLSNGENACEVIALSGIDTFTERVPVDGKMRDVERECTVEVAVRWVKGYDTCLESFVNTIPTVQGGTHTAGFDRALTRAVNDVLLKDTRKLAKLAKENKHRATKEDVQEGMVAAC
;
A
#
# COMPACT_ATOMS: atom_id res chain seq x y z
N MET A 1 -2.29 -70.67 -58.18
CA MET A 1 -3.23 -69.64 -57.68
C MET A 1 -4.09 -70.31 -56.60
N THR A 2 -3.69 -70.29 -55.32
CA THR A 2 -4.10 -69.30 -54.29
C THR A 2 -5.62 -69.08 -54.24
N THR A 3 -6.36 -69.15 -53.14
CA THR A 3 -6.21 -69.49 -51.70
C THR A 3 -7.59 -69.15 -51.12
N ALA A 4 -8.13 -69.92 -50.17
CA ALA A 4 -8.80 -69.39 -48.96
C ALA A 4 -9.48 -70.53 -48.18
N ALA A 5 -8.85 -70.92 -47.07
CA ALA A 5 -9.48 -71.71 -46.01
C ALA A 5 -9.57 -70.85 -44.74
N LYS A 6 -10.76 -70.88 -44.11
CA LYS A 6 -11.14 -70.11 -42.92
C LYS A 6 -10.92 -70.94 -41.65
N LYS A 7 -10.35 -70.32 -40.60
CA LYS A 7 -10.59 -70.47 -39.12
C LYS A 7 -9.33 -70.01 -38.33
N PRO A 8 -9.35 -69.79 -37.00
CA PRO A 8 -10.30 -69.07 -36.16
C PRO A 8 -9.61 -68.11 -35.12
N THR A 9 -10.43 -67.29 -34.43
CA THR A 9 -10.29 -66.65 -33.09
C THR A 9 -8.91 -66.44 -32.42
N THR A 10 -8.63 -65.20 -32.00
CA THR A 10 -7.96 -64.91 -30.71
C THR A 10 -8.38 -63.55 -30.14
N THR A 11 -8.70 -63.59 -28.85
CA THR A 11 -9.03 -62.52 -27.92
C THR A 11 -7.95 -61.43 -27.87
N LYS A 12 -8.31 -60.16 -28.10
CA LYS A 12 -7.42 -59.02 -27.84
C LYS A 12 -7.42 -58.69 -26.35
N LYS A 13 -6.26 -58.97 -25.75
CA LYS A 13 -5.80 -58.59 -24.41
C LYS A 13 -6.12 -57.13 -24.09
N GLY A 14 -6.59 -56.92 -22.85
CA GLY A 14 -6.60 -55.62 -22.20
C GLY A 14 -5.17 -55.04 -22.17
N GLY A 15 -5.00 -53.91 -22.84
CA GLY A 15 -3.81 -53.08 -22.72
C GLY A 15 -3.85 -52.36 -21.39
N ALA A 16 -2.80 -52.57 -20.60
CA ALA A 16 -2.56 -51.88 -19.34
C ALA A 16 -2.72 -50.36 -19.52
N LYS A 17 -3.53 -49.73 -18.66
CA LYS A 17 -3.46 -48.28 -18.42
C LYS A 17 -2.07 -47.99 -17.89
N GLY A 18 -1.18 -47.54 -18.76
CA GLY A 18 0.02 -46.85 -18.34
C GLY A 18 -0.41 -45.63 -17.53
N SER A 19 0.11 -45.52 -16.31
CA SER A 19 0.04 -44.33 -15.46
C SER A 19 0.86 -43.21 -16.09
N GLY A 20 0.35 -42.66 -17.20
CA GLY A 20 0.87 -41.42 -17.75
C GLY A 20 0.50 -40.31 -16.79
N ASN A 21 1.49 -39.61 -16.24
CA ASN A 21 1.30 -38.36 -15.53
C ASN A 21 0.55 -37.40 -16.47
N GLY A 22 -0.77 -37.27 -16.26
CA GLY A 22 -1.69 -36.53 -17.13
C GLY A 22 -1.42 -35.04 -17.03
N TYR A 23 -0.54 -34.55 -17.90
CA TYR A 23 -0.39 -33.14 -18.20
C TYR A 23 -0.99 -32.89 -19.58
N ASP A 24 -2.31 -32.74 -19.61
CA ASP A 24 -3.10 -32.39 -20.79
C ASP A 24 -3.72 -30.99 -20.62
N ALA A 25 -4.56 -30.56 -21.56
CA ALA A 25 -5.15 -29.23 -21.54
C ALA A 25 -6.00 -28.98 -20.28
N ASP A 26 -6.63 -30.03 -19.72
CA ASP A 26 -7.47 -29.93 -18.53
C ASP A 26 -6.65 -29.72 -17.25
N ALA A 27 -5.33 -30.00 -17.30
CA ALA A 27 -4.40 -29.68 -16.22
C ALA A 27 -4.08 -28.17 -16.14
N ILE A 28 -4.44 -27.37 -17.16
CA ILE A 28 -4.24 -25.92 -17.18
C ILE A 28 -5.44 -25.23 -16.54
N GLN A 29 -5.24 -24.63 -15.38
CA GLN A 29 -6.27 -23.88 -14.65
C GLN A 29 -6.10 -22.37 -14.82
N THR A 30 -7.20 -21.68 -15.08
CA THR A 30 -7.25 -20.21 -15.08
C THR A 30 -7.96 -19.75 -13.82
N LEU A 31 -7.35 -18.84 -13.07
CA LEU A 31 -7.95 -18.24 -11.87
C LEU A 31 -8.52 -16.87 -12.23
N GLU A 32 -9.81 -16.68 -12.00
CA GLU A 32 -10.49 -15.43 -12.36
C GLU A 32 -10.66 -14.50 -11.14
N GLY A 33 -10.51 -13.20 -11.38
CA GLY A 33 -10.78 -12.15 -10.40
C GLY A 33 -10.07 -12.37 -9.05
N LEU A 34 -10.84 -12.30 -7.97
CA LEU A 34 -10.32 -12.38 -6.60
C LEU A 34 -9.88 -13.80 -6.19
N GLU A 35 -10.21 -14.84 -6.96
CA GLU A 35 -9.76 -16.20 -6.67
C GLU A 35 -8.23 -16.32 -6.78
N ALA A 36 -7.64 -15.64 -7.77
CA ALA A 36 -6.19 -15.59 -7.96
C ALA A 36 -5.47 -15.04 -6.72
N VAL A 37 -6.05 -14.01 -6.09
CA VAL A 37 -5.52 -13.41 -4.85
C VAL A 37 -5.52 -14.42 -3.71
N ARG A 38 -6.65 -15.11 -3.50
CA ARG A 38 -6.77 -16.10 -2.42
C ARG A 38 -5.87 -17.31 -2.61
N LYS A 39 -5.66 -17.74 -3.85
CA LYS A 39 -4.81 -18.90 -4.16
C LYS A 39 -3.33 -18.57 -3.99
N ARG A 40 -2.95 -17.29 -4.13
CA ARG A 40 -1.57 -16.80 -4.09
C ARG A 40 -1.46 -15.48 -3.32
N PRO A 41 -1.83 -15.44 -2.02
CA PRO A 41 -1.89 -14.20 -1.24
C PRO A 41 -0.50 -13.55 -1.12
N GLY A 42 0.56 -14.35 -0.99
CA GLY A 42 1.93 -13.84 -0.88
C GLY A 42 2.38 -12.98 -2.06
N MET A 43 1.79 -13.14 -3.26
CA MET A 43 2.08 -12.28 -4.41
C MET A 43 1.52 -10.87 -4.25
N TYR A 44 0.48 -10.68 -3.43
CA TYR A 44 -0.19 -9.40 -3.23
C TYR A 44 0.17 -8.74 -1.90
N ILE A 45 0.35 -9.54 -0.83
CA ILE A 45 0.54 -9.02 0.54
C ILE A 45 1.82 -9.55 1.21
N GLY A 46 2.70 -10.21 0.47
CA GLY A 46 4.00 -10.69 0.96
C GLY A 46 3.97 -11.95 1.85
N GLY A 47 2.81 -12.35 2.37
CA GLY A 47 2.65 -13.57 3.18
C GLY A 47 1.29 -13.67 3.86
N THR A 48 1.08 -14.73 4.64
CA THR A 48 -0.17 -14.98 5.42
C THR A 48 -0.01 -14.83 6.93
N GLY A 49 1.19 -14.45 7.39
CA GLY A 49 1.45 -14.15 8.79
C GLY A 49 1.00 -12.75 9.21
N ALA A 50 1.47 -12.28 10.37
CA ALA A 50 1.11 -10.96 10.91
C ALA A 50 1.43 -9.80 9.95
N SER A 51 2.58 -9.81 9.28
CA SER A 51 2.97 -8.77 8.31
C SER A 51 2.01 -8.67 7.12
N GLY A 52 1.54 -9.81 6.59
CA GLY A 52 0.54 -9.82 5.51
C GLY A 52 -0.82 -9.30 5.97
N LEU A 53 -1.21 -9.60 7.21
CA LEU A 53 -2.44 -9.06 7.80
C LEU A 53 -2.34 -7.54 8.02
N MET A 54 -1.19 -7.06 8.51
CA MET A 54 -0.89 -5.63 8.63
C MET A 54 -0.95 -4.94 7.26
N HIS A 55 -0.48 -5.60 6.20
CA HIS A 55 -0.57 -5.08 4.84
C HIS A 55 -2.01 -4.77 4.40
N LEU A 56 -3.01 -5.54 4.85
CA LEU A 56 -4.41 -5.20 4.58
C LEU A 56 -4.83 -3.89 5.23
N VAL A 57 -4.28 -3.57 6.40
CA VAL A 57 -4.50 -2.29 7.08
C VAL A 57 -3.83 -1.17 6.29
N TRP A 58 -2.59 -1.37 5.85
CA TRP A 58 -1.84 -0.41 5.03
C TRP A 58 -2.58 -0.04 3.75
N GLU A 59 -3.14 -1.01 3.03
CA GLU A 59 -3.90 -0.74 1.80
C GLU A 59 -5.10 0.20 2.04
N LEU A 60 -5.75 0.13 3.21
CA LEU A 60 -6.84 1.05 3.53
C LEU A 60 -6.32 2.41 4.03
N VAL A 61 -5.29 2.41 4.87
CA VAL A 61 -4.65 3.64 5.38
C VAL A 61 -4.03 4.45 4.25
N ASP A 62 -3.29 3.82 3.35
CA ASP A 62 -2.63 4.48 2.21
C ASP A 62 -3.66 5.09 1.25
N ASN A 63 -4.82 4.44 1.06
CA ASN A 63 -5.93 5.04 0.29
C ASN A 63 -6.53 6.29 0.96
N ALA A 64 -6.62 6.30 2.30
CA ALA A 64 -7.07 7.46 3.06
C ALA A 64 -6.01 8.59 3.07
N VAL A 65 -4.73 8.23 3.20
CA VAL A 65 -3.59 9.15 3.10
C VAL A 65 -3.51 9.77 1.70
N ASP A 66 -3.81 9.02 0.63
CA ASP A 66 -3.88 9.56 -0.72
C ASP A 66 -4.98 10.63 -0.88
N GLU A 67 -6.10 10.54 -0.16
CA GLU A 67 -7.10 11.63 -0.10
C GLU A 67 -6.55 12.86 0.65
N ALA A 68 -5.78 12.64 1.71
CA ALA A 68 -5.17 13.72 2.49
C ALA A 68 -4.06 14.44 1.72
N SER A 69 -3.16 13.68 1.08
CA SER A 69 -2.12 14.19 0.18
C SER A 69 -2.68 14.99 -0.99
N ALA A 70 -3.86 14.60 -1.49
CA ALA A 70 -4.58 15.33 -2.52
C ALA A 70 -5.37 16.55 -1.99
N GLY A 71 -5.32 16.83 -0.69
CA GLY A 71 -5.95 17.99 -0.05
C GLY A 71 -7.44 17.85 0.23
N PHE A 72 -7.98 16.62 0.19
CA PHE A 72 -9.41 16.36 0.41
C PHE A 72 -9.76 15.81 1.79
N ALA A 73 -8.79 15.23 2.50
CA ALA A 73 -8.95 14.75 3.86
C ALA A 73 -7.99 15.47 4.81
N ASP A 74 -8.45 15.74 6.02
CA ASP A 74 -7.63 16.23 7.14
C ASP A 74 -7.77 15.36 8.40
N TRP A 75 -8.65 14.35 8.35
CA TRP A 75 -8.94 13.44 9.45
C TRP A 75 -9.02 11.99 8.97
N ILE A 76 -8.24 11.11 9.60
CA ILE A 76 -8.31 9.66 9.41
C ILE A 76 -8.50 8.99 10.77
N GLU A 77 -9.35 7.97 10.84
CA GLU A 77 -9.57 7.18 12.06
C GLU A 77 -9.43 5.69 11.77
N ILE A 78 -8.59 5.03 12.58
CA ILE A 78 -8.36 3.60 12.57
C ILE A 78 -8.95 3.03 13.85
N THR A 79 -9.87 2.07 13.74
CA THR A 79 -10.44 1.38 14.90
C THR A 79 -10.12 -0.11 14.85
N LEU A 80 -9.48 -0.62 15.91
CA LEU A 80 -9.25 -2.05 16.12
C LEU A 80 -10.38 -2.59 17.00
N HIS A 81 -11.29 -3.39 16.44
CA HIS A 81 -12.48 -3.84 17.15
C HIS A 81 -12.26 -5.12 17.96
N ARG A 82 -13.12 -5.34 18.97
CA ARG A 82 -13.10 -6.55 19.84
C ARG A 82 -13.28 -7.86 19.07
N ASP A 83 -14.03 -7.82 17.97
CA ASP A 83 -14.24 -8.96 17.07
C ASP A 83 -13.08 -9.15 16.06
N GLN A 84 -11.93 -8.53 16.32
CA GLN A 84 -10.71 -8.57 15.53
C GLN A 84 -10.83 -7.99 14.11
N SER A 85 -11.94 -7.29 13.81
CA SER A 85 -12.02 -6.48 12.60
C SER A 85 -11.27 -5.16 12.75
N VAL A 86 -10.84 -4.63 11.61
CA VAL A 86 -10.23 -3.31 11.51
C VAL A 86 -11.13 -2.43 10.66
N GLU A 87 -11.36 -1.21 11.13
CA GLU A 87 -12.07 -0.15 10.40
C GLU A 87 -11.11 1.01 10.14
N VAL A 88 -11.06 1.48 8.89
CA VAL A 88 -10.38 2.72 8.51
C VAL A 88 -11.41 3.68 7.95
N SER A 89 -11.43 4.91 8.46
CA SER A 89 -12.30 5.99 8.06
C SER A 89 -11.49 7.20 7.64
N ASP A 90 -11.90 7.89 6.58
CA ASP A 90 -11.42 9.22 6.22
C ASP A 90 -12.59 10.19 6.07
N ASN A 91 -12.28 11.49 6.01
CA ASN A 91 -13.23 12.52 5.62
C ASN A 91 -12.96 13.10 4.21
N GLY A 92 -12.34 12.30 3.33
CA GLY A 92 -12.04 12.64 1.95
C GLY A 92 -13.28 12.76 1.07
N ARG A 93 -13.11 12.68 -0.25
CA ARG A 93 -14.22 12.83 -1.22
C ARG A 93 -15.24 11.70 -1.15
N GLY A 94 -14.87 10.55 -0.60
CA GLY A 94 -15.66 9.31 -0.66
C GLY A 94 -15.53 8.60 -2.00
N ILE A 95 -15.41 7.27 -1.97
CA ILE A 95 -15.37 6.43 -3.19
C ILE A 95 -16.63 6.69 -4.06
N PRO A 96 -16.52 6.83 -5.39
CA PRO A 96 -17.68 7.04 -6.25
C PRO A 96 -18.75 5.96 -6.09
N ILE A 97 -20.00 6.39 -5.89
CA ILE A 97 -21.16 5.52 -5.68
C ILE A 97 -21.98 5.30 -6.96
N ASP A 98 -21.71 6.08 -7.99
CA ASP A 98 -22.42 6.03 -9.26
C ASP A 98 -22.21 4.70 -9.98
N ARG A 99 -23.16 4.36 -10.84
CA ARG A 99 -23.11 3.13 -11.62
C ARG A 99 -21.99 3.20 -12.65
N HIS A 100 -21.06 2.25 -12.60
CA HIS A 100 -19.97 2.13 -13.54
C HIS A 100 -20.47 1.77 -14.93
N ALA A 101 -20.07 2.54 -15.95
CA ALA A 101 -20.64 2.48 -17.30
C ALA A 101 -20.54 1.09 -17.96
N LYS A 102 -19.41 0.38 -17.76
CA LYS A 102 -19.16 -0.94 -18.34
C LYS A 102 -19.70 -2.08 -17.48
N ARG A 103 -19.50 -2.00 -16.17
CA ARG A 103 -19.78 -3.10 -15.22
C ARG A 103 -21.21 -3.13 -14.71
N LYS A 104 -21.96 -2.04 -14.89
CA LYS A 104 -23.38 -2.00 -14.58
C LYS A 104 -23.70 -2.24 -13.09
N VAL A 105 -22.69 -2.11 -12.23
CA VAL A 105 -22.73 -2.08 -10.76
C VAL A 105 -22.14 -0.75 -10.26
N SER A 106 -22.20 -0.45 -8.96
CA SER A 106 -21.61 0.78 -8.42
C SER A 106 -20.08 0.81 -8.61
N ALA A 107 -19.48 1.99 -8.79
CA ALA A 107 -18.03 2.11 -8.84
C ALA A 107 -17.37 1.64 -7.53
N LEU A 108 -18.03 1.84 -6.38
CA LEU A 108 -17.66 1.23 -5.09
C LEU A 108 -17.52 -0.30 -5.17
N GLU A 109 -18.49 -0.98 -5.78
CA GLU A 109 -18.43 -2.43 -5.96
C GLU A 109 -17.27 -2.83 -6.88
N VAL A 110 -17.07 -2.10 -7.98
CA VAL A 110 -16.00 -2.40 -8.94
C VAL A 110 -14.63 -2.32 -8.28
N VAL A 111 -14.32 -1.26 -7.51
CA VAL A 111 -13.01 -1.12 -6.86
C VAL A 111 -12.76 -2.13 -5.74
N LEU A 112 -13.82 -2.77 -5.23
CA LEU A 112 -13.71 -3.81 -4.20
C LEU A 112 -13.77 -5.23 -4.77
N THR A 113 -14.18 -5.43 -6.02
CA THR A 113 -14.37 -6.77 -6.62
C THR A 113 -13.49 -7.04 -7.83
N GLU A 114 -12.86 -6.02 -8.41
CA GLU A 114 -12.02 -6.16 -9.60
C GLU A 114 -10.58 -5.73 -9.34
N LEU A 115 -9.65 -6.58 -9.76
CA LEU A 115 -8.24 -6.23 -9.84
C LEU A 115 -8.02 -5.22 -10.96
N HIS A 116 -7.07 -4.31 -10.76
CA HIS A 116 -6.70 -3.26 -11.72
C HIS A 116 -7.86 -2.32 -12.05
N ALA A 117 -8.68 -2.02 -11.04
CA ALA A 117 -9.75 -1.04 -11.12
C ALA A 117 -9.52 0.10 -10.11
N GLY A 118 -9.49 1.34 -10.59
CA GLY A 118 -9.21 2.50 -9.74
C GLY A 118 -9.07 3.80 -10.52
N GLY A 119 -9.04 4.92 -9.79
CA GLY A 119 -8.87 6.26 -10.35
C GLY A 119 -7.41 6.72 -10.49
N LYS A 120 -6.45 5.90 -10.07
CA LYS A 120 -5.03 6.27 -9.90
C LYS A 120 -4.13 5.89 -11.10
N PHE A 121 -4.71 5.64 -12.28
CA PHE A 121 -3.99 5.28 -13.50
C PHE A 121 -3.54 6.49 -14.36
N GLY A 122 -3.32 7.65 -13.75
CA GLY A 122 -2.86 8.87 -14.45
C GLY A 122 -3.98 9.75 -15.06
N GLY A 123 -5.25 9.50 -14.72
CA GLY A 123 -6.41 10.28 -15.20
C GLY A 123 -6.68 11.61 -14.49
N GLY A 124 -5.74 12.12 -13.68
CA GLY A 124 -5.84 13.43 -13.02
C GLY A 124 -6.65 13.49 -11.71
N ALA A 125 -7.23 12.37 -11.24
CA ALA A 125 -7.97 12.35 -9.96
C ALA A 125 -7.06 12.52 -8.72
N TYR A 126 -5.77 12.17 -8.87
CA TYR A 126 -4.70 12.33 -7.89
C TYR A 126 -3.46 12.82 -8.64
N GLY A 127 -2.78 13.86 -8.12
CA GLY A 127 -1.56 14.41 -8.72
C GLY A 127 -0.35 13.49 -8.50
N ALA A 128 -0.15 13.06 -7.26
CA ALA A 128 0.74 11.99 -6.85
C ALA A 128 0.01 11.10 -5.82
N SER A 129 0.15 9.79 -5.91
CA SER A 129 -0.47 8.84 -4.99
C SER A 129 0.40 7.61 -4.79
N GLY A 130 0.35 7.02 -3.59
CA GLY A 130 1.02 5.76 -3.29
C GLY A 130 0.35 4.58 -3.99
N GLY A 131 -0.99 4.58 -4.06
CA GLY A 131 -1.72 3.56 -4.80
C GLY A 131 -1.60 3.77 -6.31
N LEU A 132 -1.04 2.80 -7.05
CA LEU A 132 -0.95 2.86 -8.53
C LEU A 132 -1.44 1.61 -9.26
N HIS A 133 -1.55 0.48 -8.56
CA HIS A 133 -1.90 -0.81 -9.17
C HIS A 133 -3.41 -1.01 -9.35
N GLY A 134 -4.23 -0.29 -8.58
CA GLY A 134 -5.69 -0.49 -8.55
C GLY A 134 -6.11 -1.86 -8.03
N VAL A 135 -5.36 -2.42 -7.07
CA VAL A 135 -5.66 -3.75 -6.50
C VAL A 135 -5.90 -3.73 -4.99
N GLY A 136 -5.35 -2.77 -4.24
CA GLY A 136 -5.32 -2.76 -2.78
C GLY A 136 -6.65 -3.10 -2.09
N ALA A 137 -7.65 -2.24 -2.28
CA ALA A 137 -8.97 -2.43 -1.65
C ALA A 137 -9.65 -3.76 -2.06
N SER A 138 -9.47 -4.19 -3.32
CA SER A 138 -9.99 -5.47 -3.80
C SER A 138 -9.26 -6.67 -3.21
N VAL A 139 -7.95 -6.56 -2.93
CA VAL A 139 -7.16 -7.57 -2.20
C VAL A 139 -7.64 -7.67 -0.75
N VAL A 140 -7.91 -6.53 -0.09
CA VAL A 140 -8.51 -6.52 1.25
C VAL A 140 -9.84 -7.28 1.24
N ASN A 141 -10.73 -7.02 0.28
CA ASN A 141 -11.98 -7.77 0.16
C ASN A 141 -11.76 -9.26 -0.12
N ALA A 142 -10.84 -9.62 -1.03
CA ALA A 142 -10.51 -11.00 -1.40
C ALA A 142 -10.07 -11.84 -0.20
N LEU A 143 -9.30 -11.21 0.70
CA LEU A 143 -8.69 -11.84 1.87
C LEU A 143 -9.49 -11.59 3.16
N SER A 144 -10.71 -11.09 3.07
CA SER A 144 -11.60 -10.86 4.21
C SER A 144 -12.83 -11.75 4.17
N SER A 145 -13.11 -12.46 5.27
CA SER A 145 -14.34 -13.25 5.47
C SER A 145 -15.60 -12.38 5.30
N LYS A 146 -15.52 -11.13 5.77
CA LYS A 146 -16.56 -10.10 5.68
C LYS A 146 -15.91 -8.74 5.45
N LEU A 147 -16.56 -7.89 4.65
CA LEU A 147 -16.20 -6.48 4.50
C LEU A 147 -17.47 -5.62 4.46
N VAL A 148 -17.44 -4.46 5.08
CA VAL A 148 -18.51 -3.45 5.00
C VAL A 148 -17.88 -2.13 4.58
N ALA A 149 -18.33 -1.60 3.45
CA ALA A 149 -17.91 -0.31 2.94
C ALA A 149 -19.07 0.68 3.06
N GLN A 150 -18.80 1.81 3.70
CA GLN A 150 -19.71 2.94 3.84
C GLN A 150 -19.10 4.17 3.17
N VAL A 151 -19.91 4.91 2.43
CA VAL A 151 -19.51 6.17 1.78
C VAL A 151 -20.48 7.26 2.19
N ASP A 152 -19.96 8.32 2.80
CA ASP A 152 -20.69 9.54 3.06
C ASP A 152 -20.62 10.41 1.79
N ARG A 153 -21.75 10.62 1.10
CA ARG A 153 -21.84 11.48 -0.10
C ARG A 153 -23.29 11.91 -0.35
N ASP A 154 -23.51 13.05 -1.00
CA ASP A 154 -24.85 13.50 -1.42
C ASP A 154 -25.92 13.51 -0.30
N GLY A 155 -25.50 13.85 0.92
CA GLY A 155 -26.35 13.93 2.11
C GLY A 155 -26.80 12.58 2.68
N HIS A 156 -26.20 11.46 2.28
CA HIS A 156 -26.48 10.13 2.80
C HIS A 156 -25.21 9.33 3.05
N THR A 157 -25.28 8.39 3.99
CA THR A 157 -24.33 7.28 4.08
C THR A 157 -24.87 6.13 3.23
N TYR A 158 -24.11 5.74 2.21
CA TYR A 158 -24.36 4.58 1.37
C TYR A 158 -23.54 3.40 1.88
N GLU A 159 -24.13 2.21 1.93
CA GLU A 159 -23.44 0.99 2.39
C GLU A 159 -23.51 -0.09 1.32
N LEU A 160 -22.39 -0.80 1.15
CA LEU A 160 -22.30 -2.08 0.48
C LEU A 160 -21.49 -3.04 1.34
N ALA A 161 -22.00 -4.24 1.54
CA ALA A 161 -21.34 -5.27 2.31
C ALA A 161 -20.93 -6.44 1.42
N PHE A 162 -19.95 -7.20 1.89
CA PHE A 162 -19.43 -8.37 1.22
C PHE A 162 -19.33 -9.51 2.21
N ARG A 163 -19.84 -10.68 1.82
CA ARG A 163 -19.64 -11.96 2.51
C ARG A 163 -19.12 -12.94 1.49
N GLU A 164 -17.97 -13.56 1.74
CA GLU A 164 -17.40 -14.46 0.74
C GLU A 164 -17.15 -13.78 -0.62
N ARG A 165 -16.81 -12.48 -0.56
CA ARG A 165 -16.52 -11.59 -1.70
C ARG A 165 -17.74 -11.29 -2.57
N VAL A 166 -18.89 -11.88 -2.23
CA VAL A 166 -20.18 -11.59 -2.87
C VAL A 166 -20.74 -10.30 -2.29
N ALA A 167 -21.07 -9.35 -3.15
CA ALA A 167 -21.71 -8.09 -2.78
C ALA A 167 -23.16 -8.31 -2.28
N GLY A 168 -23.58 -7.51 -1.30
CA GLY A 168 -24.90 -7.62 -0.69
C GLY A 168 -25.09 -6.72 0.52
N GLN A 169 -26.04 -7.10 1.36
CA GLN A 169 -26.40 -6.37 2.58
C GLN A 169 -26.58 -7.36 3.73
N PHE A 170 -26.15 -6.93 4.93
CA PHE A 170 -26.43 -7.68 6.16
C PHE A 170 -27.74 -7.17 6.80
N SER A 171 -28.57 -8.10 7.24
CA SER A 171 -29.73 -7.84 8.10
C SER A 171 -29.60 -8.71 9.34
N GLY A 172 -29.02 -8.14 10.40
CA GLY A 172 -28.57 -8.91 11.56
C GLY A 172 -27.49 -9.93 11.16
N SER A 173 -27.75 -11.22 11.42
CA SER A 173 -26.87 -12.33 11.02
C SER A 173 -27.14 -12.85 9.60
N SER A 174 -28.25 -12.44 8.98
CA SER A 174 -28.59 -12.83 7.61
C SER A 174 -27.86 -11.95 6.59
N PHE A 175 -27.58 -12.52 5.41
CA PHE A 175 -26.95 -11.83 4.30
C PHE A 175 -27.76 -12.08 3.03
N THR A 176 -28.10 -11.00 2.34
CA THR A 176 -28.79 -11.05 1.05
C THR A 176 -27.82 -10.54 0.00
N ALA A 177 -27.50 -11.38 -0.98
CA ALA A 177 -26.65 -10.99 -2.10
C ALA A 177 -27.37 -9.96 -2.98
N GLY A 178 -26.63 -8.96 -3.46
CA GLY A 178 -27.15 -7.92 -4.33
C GLY A 178 -26.19 -6.75 -4.52
N HIS A 179 -26.36 -6.05 -5.63
CA HIS A 179 -25.47 -4.95 -6.06
C HIS A 179 -25.95 -3.55 -5.62
N GLN A 180 -27.09 -3.50 -4.92
CA GLN A 180 -27.73 -2.23 -4.56
C GLN A 180 -27.04 -1.58 -3.36
N LEU A 181 -26.64 -0.32 -3.50
CA LEU A 181 -26.18 0.45 -2.34
C LEU A 181 -27.36 0.75 -1.41
N ALA A 182 -27.22 0.40 -0.13
CA ALA A 182 -28.20 0.70 0.91
C ALA A 182 -28.00 2.13 1.44
N LYS A 183 -29.08 2.93 1.51
CA LYS A 183 -29.04 4.24 2.18
C LYS A 183 -29.30 4.05 3.67
N VAL A 184 -28.23 3.93 4.46
CA VAL A 184 -28.33 3.53 5.88
C VAL A 184 -28.51 4.71 6.83
N LYS A 185 -28.14 5.92 6.41
CA LYS A 185 -28.23 7.12 7.26
C LYS A 185 -28.36 8.39 6.42
N ARG A 186 -29.16 9.35 6.90
CA ARG A 186 -29.15 10.73 6.39
C ARG A 186 -28.08 11.53 7.13
N ILE A 187 -27.28 12.30 6.40
CA ILE A 187 -26.19 13.11 6.93
C ILE A 187 -26.25 14.53 6.35
N SER A 188 -25.39 15.43 6.86
CA SER A 188 -25.20 16.75 6.25
C SER A 188 -24.69 16.59 4.80
N LYS A 189 -25.16 17.44 3.88
CA LYS A 189 -24.70 17.44 2.47
C LYS A 189 -23.21 17.78 2.32
N ASN A 190 -22.63 18.48 3.30
CA ASN A 190 -21.22 18.86 3.30
C ASN A 190 -20.32 17.77 3.88
N LYS A 191 -20.90 16.69 4.44
CA LYS A 191 -20.13 15.59 5.00
C LYS A 191 -19.81 14.59 3.90
N THR A 192 -18.52 14.32 3.73
CA THR A 192 -17.98 13.30 2.82
C THR A 192 -17.03 12.37 3.56
N GLY A 193 -16.70 11.24 2.93
CA GLY A 193 -15.68 10.32 3.43
C GLY A 193 -15.97 8.87 3.11
N THR A 194 -14.97 8.02 3.32
CA THR A 194 -15.09 6.57 3.19
C THR A 194 -14.87 5.91 4.56
N ARG A 195 -15.61 4.83 4.85
CA ARG A 195 -15.39 3.92 5.97
C ARG A 195 -15.32 2.50 5.42
N ILE A 196 -14.22 1.79 5.63
CA ILE A 196 -14.11 0.38 5.27
C ILE A 196 -13.77 -0.40 6.54
N ARG A 197 -14.62 -1.37 6.87
CA ARG A 197 -14.40 -2.32 7.96
C ARG A 197 -14.27 -3.72 7.41
N PHE A 198 -13.18 -4.41 7.74
CA PHE A 198 -12.91 -5.75 7.24
C PHE A 198 -12.61 -6.74 8.36
N TRP A 199 -13.00 -8.00 8.14
CA TRP A 199 -12.70 -9.14 9.00
C TRP A 199 -11.80 -10.09 8.21
N ALA A 200 -10.53 -10.17 8.58
CA ALA A 200 -9.57 -11.06 7.92
C ALA A 200 -10.08 -12.51 7.86
N ASP A 201 -9.84 -13.17 6.72
CA ASP A 201 -10.25 -14.55 6.51
C ASP A 201 -9.32 -15.52 7.25
N ARG A 202 -9.84 -16.17 8.29
CA ARG A 202 -9.08 -17.10 9.14
C ARG A 202 -8.77 -18.44 8.47
N ASP A 203 -9.33 -18.70 7.29
CA ASP A 203 -8.91 -19.84 6.46
C ASP A 203 -7.67 -19.52 5.60
N VAL A 204 -7.31 -18.24 5.47
CA VAL A 204 -6.15 -17.79 4.67
C VAL A 204 -4.98 -17.39 5.57
N PHE A 205 -5.24 -16.62 6.63
CA PHE A 205 -4.19 -16.12 7.51
C PHE A 205 -3.83 -17.12 8.60
N ASP A 206 -2.56 -17.08 9.01
CA ASP A 206 -2.04 -17.93 10.08
C ASP A 206 -2.84 -17.71 11.39
N THR A 207 -3.02 -18.77 12.17
CA THR A 207 -3.91 -18.75 13.34
C THR A 207 -3.49 -17.74 14.40
N ASP A 208 -2.22 -17.37 14.44
CA ASP A 208 -1.59 -16.38 15.33
C ASP A 208 -1.40 -14.99 14.68
N ALA A 209 -1.70 -14.82 13.39
CA ALA A 209 -1.62 -13.53 12.71
C ALA A 209 -2.59 -12.51 13.35
N ARG A 210 -2.05 -11.44 13.94
CA ARG A 210 -2.78 -10.35 14.58
C ARG A 210 -2.25 -9.01 14.12
N VAL A 211 -3.11 -7.99 14.19
CA VAL A 211 -2.74 -6.60 13.97
C VAL A 211 -2.01 -6.09 15.21
N ASP A 212 -0.79 -5.60 15.03
CA ASP A 212 0.02 -5.01 16.10
C ASP A 212 -0.33 -3.52 16.26
N THR A 213 -0.68 -3.10 17.48
CA THR A 213 -1.09 -1.71 17.73
C THR A 213 0.09 -0.75 17.61
N GLU A 214 1.27 -1.16 18.04
CA GLU A 214 2.46 -0.31 18.03
C GLU A 214 2.95 -0.10 16.60
N GLU A 215 2.89 -1.14 15.76
CA GLU A 215 3.18 -1.01 14.34
C GLU A 215 2.19 -0.06 13.64
N VAL A 216 0.89 -0.11 14.00
CA VAL A 216 -0.09 0.89 13.53
C VAL A 216 0.27 2.29 13.99
N HIS A 217 0.65 2.49 15.26
CA HIS A 217 1.06 3.81 15.76
C HIS A 217 2.26 4.36 15.00
N GLN A 218 3.29 3.55 14.78
CA GLN A 218 4.49 3.95 14.03
C GLN A 218 4.16 4.34 12.60
N ARG A 219 3.33 3.55 11.90
CA ARG A 219 2.86 3.90 10.55
C ARG A 219 2.08 5.21 10.53
N VAL A 220 1.23 5.44 11.53
CA VAL A 220 0.47 6.68 11.68
C VAL A 220 1.38 7.89 11.88
N VAL A 221 2.39 7.76 12.74
CA VAL A 221 3.38 8.81 12.97
C VAL A 221 4.09 9.18 11.67
N GLN A 222 4.58 8.18 10.93
CA GLN A 222 5.20 8.38 9.62
C GLN A 222 4.25 9.09 8.64
N ALA A 223 3.01 8.61 8.50
CA ALA A 223 2.04 9.21 7.58
C ALA A 223 1.76 10.69 7.90
N CYS A 224 1.65 11.06 9.18
CA CYS A 224 1.44 12.45 9.58
C CYS A 224 2.65 13.36 9.32
N PHE A 225 3.87 12.83 9.33
CA PHE A 225 5.04 13.59 8.88
C PHE A 225 5.07 13.76 7.37
N LEU A 226 4.65 12.75 6.61
CA LEU A 226 4.63 12.78 5.15
C LEU A 226 3.49 13.63 4.57
N VAL A 227 2.41 13.84 5.34
CA VAL A 227 1.27 14.67 4.95
C VAL A 227 1.00 15.72 6.03
N PRO A 228 1.75 16.84 6.05
CA PRO A 228 1.63 17.86 7.08
C PRO A 228 0.19 18.35 7.25
N GLY A 229 -0.30 18.29 8.50
CA GLY A 229 -1.62 18.76 8.90
C GLY A 229 -2.71 17.69 8.93
N VAL A 230 -2.50 16.49 8.36
CA VAL A 230 -3.44 15.38 8.56
C VAL A 230 -3.40 14.93 10.02
N LYS A 231 -4.58 14.78 10.62
CA LYS A 231 -4.72 14.22 11.96
C LYS A 231 -5.22 12.79 11.85
N ILE A 232 -4.48 11.86 12.45
CA ILE A 232 -4.85 10.45 12.45
C ILE A 232 -5.06 9.97 13.89
N ARG A 233 -6.17 9.26 14.11
CA ARG A 233 -6.56 8.68 15.39
C ARG A 233 -6.60 7.16 15.31
N VAL A 234 -6.03 6.48 16.29
CA VAL A 234 -6.12 5.03 16.48
C VAL A 234 -6.88 4.73 17.77
N THR A 235 -7.96 3.97 17.66
CA THR A 235 -8.76 3.51 18.80
C THR A 235 -8.70 1.98 18.89
N ASP A 236 -7.95 1.44 19.86
CA ASP A 236 -7.93 0.00 20.14
C ASP A 236 -9.03 -0.38 21.15
N LYS A 237 -10.05 -1.10 20.70
CA LYS A 237 -11.16 -1.56 21.53
C LYS A 237 -10.97 -2.99 22.07
N ARG A 238 -9.89 -3.69 21.68
CA ARG A 238 -9.68 -5.12 21.97
C ARG A 238 -9.42 -5.41 23.45
N ALA A 239 -8.69 -4.54 24.14
CA ALA A 239 -8.26 -4.76 25.52
C ALA A 239 -9.36 -4.59 26.59
N GLY A 240 -10.62 -4.32 26.22
CA GLY A 240 -11.75 -4.25 27.15
C GLY A 240 -11.80 -2.98 28.02
N ALA A 241 -10.65 -2.43 28.40
CA ALA A 241 -10.49 -1.12 29.01
C ALA A 241 -10.60 -0.01 27.96
N SER A 242 -11.14 1.15 28.35
CA SER A 242 -11.04 2.37 27.54
C SER A 242 -9.60 2.85 27.60
N SER A 243 -8.72 2.33 26.74
CA SER A 243 -7.44 3.00 26.51
C SER A 243 -7.73 4.32 25.83
N ASP A 244 -7.02 5.36 26.24
CA ASP A 244 -7.10 6.63 25.53
C ASP A 244 -6.70 6.40 24.07
N PRO A 245 -7.41 7.01 23.10
CA PRO A 245 -7.04 6.90 21.70
C PRO A 245 -5.64 7.48 21.49
N PHE A 246 -4.85 6.84 20.65
CA PHE A 246 -3.62 7.43 20.15
C PHE A 246 -4.00 8.43 19.06
N GLU A 247 -3.62 9.69 19.20
CA GLU A 247 -3.86 10.73 18.20
C GLU A 247 -2.53 11.41 17.85
N PHE A 248 -2.27 11.59 16.56
CA PHE A 248 -1.04 12.23 16.10
C PHE A 248 -1.30 13.17 14.93
N VAL A 249 -0.57 14.28 14.90
CA VAL A 249 -0.55 15.28 13.83
C VAL A 249 0.80 15.97 13.86
N SER A 250 1.40 16.19 12.69
CA SER A 250 2.61 17.00 12.53
C SER A 250 2.37 18.06 11.45
N ARG A 251 3.12 19.16 11.53
CA ARG A 251 3.12 20.24 10.53
C ARG A 251 4.51 20.51 9.93
N GLY A 252 5.59 19.99 10.52
CA GLY A 252 6.96 20.25 10.09
C GLY A 252 7.53 19.28 9.05
N GLY A 253 6.72 18.32 8.57
CA GLY A 253 7.12 17.48 7.45
C GLY A 253 8.25 16.50 7.80
N LEU A 254 9.13 16.23 6.82
CA LEU A 254 10.32 15.41 7.01
C LEU A 254 11.27 15.95 8.08
N ALA A 255 11.26 17.25 8.35
CA ALA A 255 12.11 17.82 9.40
C ALA A 255 11.69 17.34 10.80
N ASP A 256 10.39 17.27 11.07
CA ASP A 256 9.87 16.71 12.32
C ASP A 256 10.13 15.19 12.39
N LEU A 257 10.05 14.46 11.26
CA LEU A 257 10.40 13.03 11.21
C LEU A 257 11.87 12.81 11.59
N VAL A 258 12.79 13.56 10.98
CA VAL A 258 14.22 13.45 11.31
C VAL A 258 14.47 13.82 12.77
N ASP A 259 13.79 14.84 13.30
CA ASP A 259 13.90 15.20 14.72
C ASP A 259 13.37 14.07 15.62
N HIS A 260 12.24 13.45 15.26
CA HIS A 260 11.65 12.31 15.98
C HIS A 260 12.54 11.07 15.98
N LEU A 261 13.23 10.78 14.87
CA LEU A 261 14.16 9.65 14.74
C LEU A 261 15.53 9.93 15.37
N SER A 262 15.87 11.19 15.60
CA SER A 262 17.17 11.59 16.13
C SER A 262 17.33 11.19 17.58
N ASN A 263 18.05 10.10 17.82
CA ASN A 263 18.45 9.66 19.15
C ASN A 263 19.87 10.13 19.48
N GLY A 264 20.05 10.78 20.64
CA GLY A 264 21.36 11.22 21.13
C GLY A 264 21.58 12.74 21.04
N GLU A 265 22.84 13.18 21.20
CA GLU A 265 23.17 14.60 21.13
C GLU A 265 23.31 15.04 19.67
N ASN A 266 22.55 16.05 19.26
CA ASN A 266 22.62 16.59 17.91
C ASN A 266 24.00 17.22 17.62
N ALA A 267 24.62 16.85 16.50
CA ALA A 267 25.85 17.48 16.03
C ALA A 267 25.57 18.72 15.18
N CYS A 268 24.40 18.78 14.55
CA CYS A 268 23.93 19.93 13.77
C CYS A 268 22.39 20.09 13.84
N GLU A 269 21.90 21.21 13.32
CA GLU A 269 20.47 21.41 13.06
C GLU A 269 19.95 20.50 11.94
N VAL A 270 18.63 20.42 11.75
CA VAL A 270 18.07 19.70 10.60
C VAL A 270 18.29 20.53 9.35
N ILE A 271 18.87 19.91 8.32
CA ILE A 271 19.01 20.49 7.00
C ILE A 271 17.85 19.93 6.15
N ALA A 272 16.94 20.81 5.74
CA ALA A 272 15.85 20.48 4.83
C ALA A 272 16.18 20.97 3.41
N LEU A 273 15.99 20.09 2.44
CA LEU A 273 16.24 20.33 1.02
C LEU A 273 15.00 19.92 0.24
N SER A 274 14.64 20.69 -0.77
CA SER A 274 13.63 20.27 -1.74
C SER A 274 14.03 20.69 -3.15
N GLY A 275 13.55 19.94 -4.13
CA GLY A 275 13.83 20.17 -5.54
C GLY A 275 12.71 19.63 -6.40
N ILE A 276 12.53 20.23 -7.56
CA ILE A 276 11.58 19.81 -8.57
C ILE A 276 12.34 19.74 -9.89
N ASP A 277 12.19 18.63 -10.60
CA ASP A 277 12.71 18.48 -11.96
C ASP A 277 11.72 17.69 -12.82
N THR A 278 11.99 17.59 -14.11
CA THR A 278 11.16 16.85 -15.06
C THR A 278 11.88 15.63 -15.61
N PHE A 279 11.12 14.58 -15.91
CA PHE A 279 11.63 13.42 -16.62
C PHE A 279 10.64 12.95 -17.68
N THR A 280 11.16 12.29 -18.71
CA THR A 280 10.34 11.68 -19.75
C THR A 280 10.02 10.24 -19.38
N GLU A 281 8.73 9.92 -19.31
CA GLU A 281 8.21 8.58 -19.08
C GLU A 281 7.48 8.08 -20.33
N ARG A 282 7.77 6.85 -20.74
CA ARG A 282 7.09 6.23 -21.89
C ARG A 282 5.89 5.43 -21.42
N VAL A 283 4.68 5.94 -21.62
CA VAL A 283 3.42 5.34 -21.12
C VAL A 283 2.41 5.06 -22.24
N PRO A 284 1.51 4.08 -22.08
CA PRO A 284 0.43 3.85 -23.03
C PRO A 284 -0.65 4.93 -22.90
N VAL A 285 -0.85 5.74 -23.95
CA VAL A 285 -1.93 6.72 -24.08
C VAL A 285 -2.80 6.31 -25.27
N ASP A 286 -4.09 6.02 -25.01
CA ASP A 286 -5.04 5.52 -26.00
C ASP A 286 -4.54 4.26 -26.75
N GLY A 287 -3.88 3.35 -26.02
CA GLY A 287 -3.34 2.11 -26.57
C GLY A 287 -2.07 2.26 -27.40
N LYS A 288 -1.43 3.44 -27.44
CA LYS A 288 -0.13 3.66 -28.09
C LYS A 288 0.88 4.19 -27.08
N MET A 289 2.11 3.67 -27.11
CA MET A 289 3.20 4.19 -26.27
C MET A 289 3.57 5.60 -26.72
N ARG A 290 3.52 6.55 -25.79
CA ARG A 290 3.93 7.95 -26.00
C ARG A 290 4.88 8.37 -24.88
N ASP A 291 5.80 9.24 -25.23
CA ASP A 291 6.65 9.91 -24.26
C ASP A 291 5.82 11.04 -23.64
N VAL A 292 5.79 11.07 -22.32
CA VAL A 292 5.07 12.06 -21.53
C VAL A 292 6.04 12.66 -20.53
N GLU A 293 6.06 13.99 -20.45
CA GLU A 293 6.84 14.70 -19.46
C GLU A 293 6.11 14.64 -18.11
N ARG A 294 6.87 14.33 -17.06
CA ARG A 294 6.41 14.21 -15.68
C ARG A 294 7.24 15.12 -14.80
N GLU A 295 6.59 15.75 -13.83
CA GLU A 295 7.27 16.44 -12.76
C GLU A 295 7.64 15.44 -11.65
N CYS A 296 8.82 15.60 -11.07
CA CYS A 296 9.31 14.84 -9.93
C CYS A 296 9.76 15.82 -8.84
N THR A 297 9.03 15.80 -7.73
CA THR A 297 9.39 16.54 -6.52
C THR A 297 10.19 15.61 -5.60
N VAL A 298 11.27 16.13 -5.05
CA VAL A 298 12.10 15.46 -4.04
C VAL A 298 12.17 16.35 -2.82
N GLU A 299 11.94 15.78 -1.66
CA GLU A 299 12.14 16.42 -0.36
C GLU A 299 13.11 15.57 0.44
N VAL A 300 14.02 16.20 1.16
CA VAL A 300 15.00 15.52 2.01
C VAL A 300 15.14 16.31 3.30
N ALA A 301 15.10 15.63 4.43
CA ALA A 301 15.59 16.16 5.69
C ALA A 301 16.76 15.31 6.16
N VAL A 302 17.81 15.94 6.69
CA VAL A 302 18.99 15.24 7.20
C VAL A 302 19.62 15.99 8.38
N ARG A 303 20.14 15.23 9.33
CA ARG A 303 20.93 15.70 10.46
C ARG A 303 22.03 14.67 10.77
N TRP A 304 23.10 15.13 11.42
CA TRP A 304 24.05 14.26 12.11
C TRP A 304 23.88 14.36 13.62
N VAL A 305 23.97 13.22 14.31
CA VAL A 305 24.04 13.10 15.77
C VAL A 305 25.44 12.64 16.18
N LYS A 306 25.80 12.84 17.46
CA LYS A 306 27.06 12.33 18.05
C LYS A 306 26.93 10.83 18.37
N GLY A 307 26.69 10.04 17.34
CA GLY A 307 26.63 8.58 17.37
C GLY A 307 27.25 8.01 16.10
N TYR A 308 27.30 6.69 16.00
CA TYR A 308 27.88 5.99 14.85
C TYR A 308 26.81 5.42 13.91
N ASP A 309 25.62 5.16 14.43
CA ASP A 309 24.55 4.50 13.68
C ASP A 309 23.94 5.44 12.64
N THR A 310 23.75 4.92 11.43
CA THR A 310 23.02 5.58 10.35
C THR A 310 21.55 5.16 10.38
N CYS A 311 20.64 6.14 10.32
CA CYS A 311 19.22 5.93 10.13
C CYS A 311 18.78 6.66 8.84
N LEU A 312 18.29 5.92 7.86
CA LEU A 312 17.72 6.45 6.63
C LEU A 312 16.33 5.86 6.41
N GLU A 313 15.31 6.68 6.55
CA GLU A 313 13.96 6.34 6.08
C GLU A 313 13.75 6.91 4.67
N SER A 314 13.06 6.18 3.81
CA SER A 314 12.84 6.63 2.42
C SER A 314 11.44 6.29 1.95
N PHE A 315 10.87 7.17 1.15
CA PHE A 315 9.48 7.11 0.74
C PHE A 315 9.33 7.47 -0.74
N VAL A 316 8.28 6.92 -1.37
CA VAL A 316 7.80 7.37 -2.67
C VAL A 316 6.30 7.55 -2.57
N ASN A 317 5.81 8.77 -2.80
CA ASN A 317 4.39 9.12 -2.65
C ASN A 317 3.78 8.61 -1.33
N THR A 318 4.45 8.87 -0.20
CA THR A 318 4.09 8.46 1.17
C THR A 318 4.23 6.97 1.51
N ILE A 319 4.65 6.13 0.54
CA ILE A 319 4.88 4.70 0.74
C ILE A 319 6.34 4.43 1.13
N PRO A 320 6.62 3.78 2.26
CA PRO A 320 7.97 3.43 2.68
C PRO A 320 8.63 2.46 1.69
N THR A 321 9.87 2.77 1.31
CA THR A 321 10.70 1.91 0.49
C THR A 321 11.77 1.25 1.36
N VAL A 322 11.40 0.19 2.07
CA VAL A 322 12.27 -0.51 3.04
C VAL A 322 13.57 -1.03 2.40
N GLN A 323 13.52 -1.39 1.12
CA GLN A 323 14.69 -1.86 0.36
C GLN A 323 15.40 -0.74 -0.43
N GLY A 324 14.98 0.52 -0.24
CA GLY A 324 15.45 1.67 -1.00
C GLY A 324 15.02 1.63 -2.46
N GLY A 325 15.84 2.23 -3.34
CA GLY A 325 15.57 2.27 -4.76
C GLY A 325 16.50 3.23 -5.51
N THR A 326 16.05 3.70 -6.66
CA THR A 326 16.82 4.66 -7.48
C THR A 326 16.96 6.01 -6.78
N HIS A 327 15.96 6.42 -6.00
CA HIS A 327 15.94 7.64 -5.18
C HIS A 327 17.00 7.59 -4.07
N THR A 328 17.07 6.51 -3.30
CA THR A 328 18.10 6.36 -2.25
C THR A 328 19.51 6.27 -2.83
N ALA A 329 19.69 5.54 -3.94
CA ALA A 329 20.96 5.50 -4.65
C ALA A 329 21.37 6.88 -5.21
N GLY A 330 20.39 7.69 -5.62
CA GLY A 330 20.58 9.08 -6.03
C GLY A 330 21.04 9.95 -4.87
N PHE A 331 20.34 9.88 -3.73
CA PHE A 331 20.67 10.57 -2.49
C PHE A 331 22.09 10.24 -2.02
N ASP A 332 22.44 8.95 -1.93
CA ASP A 332 23.78 8.49 -1.53
C ASP A 332 24.89 9.10 -2.40
N ARG A 333 24.70 9.05 -3.73
CA ARG A 333 25.67 9.62 -4.69
C ARG A 333 25.77 11.13 -4.55
N ALA A 334 24.65 11.83 -4.42
CA ALA A 334 24.61 13.28 -4.30
C ALA A 334 25.30 13.75 -3.00
N LEU A 335 24.99 13.11 -1.89
CA LEU A 335 25.57 13.44 -0.59
C LEU A 335 27.08 13.17 -0.56
N THR A 336 27.50 11.99 -1.03
CA THR A 336 28.94 11.64 -1.12
C THR A 336 29.70 12.62 -2.03
N ARG A 337 29.09 13.04 -3.14
CA ARG A 337 29.66 14.03 -4.04
C ARG A 337 29.76 15.41 -3.37
N ALA A 338 28.72 15.85 -2.67
CA ALA A 338 28.71 17.13 -1.97
C ALA A 338 29.86 17.22 -0.96
N VAL A 339 30.07 16.17 -0.15
CA VAL A 339 31.18 16.14 0.81
C VAL A 339 32.54 16.17 0.08
N ASN A 340 32.73 15.29 -0.91
CA ASN A 340 34.03 15.16 -1.55
C ASN A 340 34.42 16.34 -2.46
N ASP A 341 33.47 16.91 -3.18
CA ASP A 341 33.77 17.91 -4.22
C ASP A 341 33.62 19.35 -3.72
N VAL A 342 32.84 19.57 -2.65
CA VAL A 342 32.61 20.88 -2.03
C VAL A 342 33.36 20.96 -0.70
N LEU A 343 33.01 20.12 0.29
CA LEU A 343 33.54 20.28 1.65
C LEU A 343 35.03 19.95 1.77
N LEU A 344 35.51 18.86 1.15
CA LEU A 344 36.93 18.47 1.22
C LEU A 344 37.89 19.51 0.61
N LYS A 345 37.43 20.32 -0.37
CA LYS A 345 38.28 21.33 -1.00
C LYS A 345 38.45 22.56 -0.12
N ASP A 346 37.40 22.95 0.59
CA ASP A 346 37.35 24.23 1.32
C ASP A 346 37.73 24.09 2.81
N THR A 347 37.51 22.93 3.43
CA THR A 347 37.85 22.72 4.85
C THR A 347 39.32 22.30 5.03
N ARG A 348 40.13 23.18 5.65
CA ARG A 348 41.59 23.01 5.82
C ARG A 348 42.04 21.66 6.37
N LYS A 349 41.31 21.07 7.33
CA LYS A 349 41.66 19.77 7.93
C LYS A 349 41.46 18.60 6.95
N LEU A 350 40.36 18.62 6.20
CA LEU A 350 40.02 17.57 5.24
C LEU A 350 40.82 17.69 3.95
N ALA A 351 41.09 18.92 3.49
CA ALA A 351 41.99 19.20 2.36
C ALA A 351 43.42 18.70 2.62
N LYS A 352 43.89 18.74 3.88
CA LYS A 352 45.21 18.20 4.26
C LYS A 352 45.25 16.67 4.18
N LEU A 353 44.24 15.98 4.71
CA LEU A 353 44.11 14.53 4.64
C LEU A 353 44.03 14.01 3.19
N ALA A 354 43.29 14.70 2.33
CA ALA A 354 43.21 14.37 0.90
C ALA A 354 44.55 14.54 0.17
N LYS A 355 45.35 15.57 0.53
CA LYS A 355 46.67 15.81 -0.08
C LYS A 355 47.74 14.83 0.38
N GLU A 356 47.72 14.44 1.64
CA GLU A 356 48.76 13.58 2.23
C GLU A 356 48.54 12.10 1.92
N ASN A 357 47.28 11.62 1.92
CA ASN A 357 46.97 10.18 1.79
C ASN A 357 46.07 9.82 0.59
N LYS A 358 45.72 10.79 -0.29
CA LYS A 358 44.70 10.62 -1.36
C LYS A 358 43.35 10.12 -0.84
N HIS A 359 43.04 10.38 0.43
CA HIS A 359 41.83 9.89 1.06
C HIS A 359 40.62 10.67 0.55
N ARG A 360 39.61 9.96 0.03
CA ARG A 360 38.27 10.49 -0.27
C ARG A 360 37.32 9.93 0.78
N ALA A 361 36.32 10.70 1.19
CA ALA A 361 35.29 10.21 2.09
C ALA A 361 34.47 9.14 1.36
N THR A 362 34.36 7.96 1.97
CA THR A 362 33.47 6.88 1.54
C THR A 362 32.02 7.20 1.91
N LYS A 363 31.06 6.39 1.45
CA LYS A 363 29.65 6.57 1.82
C LYS A 363 29.50 6.45 3.35
N GLU A 364 30.15 5.44 3.91
CA GLU A 364 30.11 5.12 5.33
C GLU A 364 30.67 6.27 6.17
N ASP A 365 31.80 6.87 5.77
CA ASP A 365 32.38 8.03 6.45
C ASP A 365 31.43 9.24 6.47
N VAL A 366 30.65 9.41 5.39
CA VAL A 366 29.73 10.54 5.24
C VAL A 366 28.44 10.33 6.05
N GLN A 367 28.00 9.09 6.19
CA GLN A 367 26.73 8.72 6.81
C GLN A 367 26.84 8.32 8.28
N GLU A 368 28.04 8.23 8.83
CA GLU A 368 28.27 7.94 10.25
C GLU A 368 27.48 8.92 11.13
N GLY A 369 26.58 8.40 11.97
CA GLY A 369 25.71 9.21 12.82
C GLY A 369 24.62 10.02 12.08
N MET A 370 24.38 9.75 10.80
CA MET A 370 23.37 10.45 10.00
C MET A 370 21.97 9.92 10.29
N VAL A 371 21.02 10.83 10.48
CA VAL A 371 19.58 10.57 10.52
C VAL A 371 18.95 11.34 9.37
N ALA A 372 18.29 10.65 8.44
CA ALA A 372 17.74 11.24 7.23
C ALA A 372 16.39 10.63 6.85
N ALA A 373 15.57 11.43 6.18
CA ALA A 373 14.34 11.02 5.52
C ALA A 373 14.28 11.62 4.12
N CYS A 374 13.86 10.85 3.11
CA CYS A 374 13.75 11.31 1.72
C CYS A 374 12.59 10.71 0.93
#